data_AF-A0A3B8NBQ4-F1
#
_entry.id   AF-A0A3B8NBQ4-F1
#
_cell.length_a   1.000
_cell.length_b   1.000
_cell.length_c   1.000
_cell.angle_alpha   90.00
_cell.angle_beta   90.00
_cell.angle_gamma   90.00
#
_symmetry.space_group_name_H-M   'P 1'
#
loop_
_entity.id
_entity.type
_entity.pdbx_description
1 polymer ?
#
loop_
_entity_poly.entity_id
_entity_poly.type
_entity_poly.pdbx_seq_one_letter_code
_entity_poly.pdbx_strand_id
1 'polypeptide(L)'
;MALAVTAVIAAGISSIVMILYARKDNSWKLLIVYSSVVTKISISLIFLKAAFDIRFFVELIIIFLLLNGGGTIIAAYFLGADR
;
A
#
# COMPACT_ATOMS: atom_id res chain seq x y z
N MET A 1 21.14 3.63 4.39
CA MET A 1 20.68 2.55 5.31
C MET A 1 19.70 3.06 6.37
N ALA A 2 20.06 4.02 7.24
CA ALA A 2 19.16 4.57 8.27
C ALA A 2 17.81 5.08 7.72
N LEU A 3 17.84 5.85 6.61
CA LEU A 3 16.63 6.35 5.94
C LEU A 3 15.66 5.25 5.51
N ALA A 4 16.17 4.14 4.98
CA ALA A 4 15.35 3.02 4.53
C ALA A 4 14.70 2.28 5.69
N VAL A 5 15.45 2.10 6.79
CA VAL A 5 14.92 1.51 8.03
C VAL A 5 13.81 2.38 8.62
N THR A 6 14.03 3.70 8.69
CA THR A 6 13.00 4.64 9.16
C THR A 6 11.76 4.62 8.26
N ALA A 7 11.92 4.57 6.94
CA ALA A 7 10.80 4.50 6.00
C ALA A 7 9.97 3.21 6.17
N VAL A 8 10.62 2.07 6.38
CA VAL A 8 9.94 0.78 6.62
C VAL A 8 9.18 0.80 7.94
N ILE A 9 9.81 1.30 9.02
CA ILE A 9 9.17 1.39 10.34
C ILE A 9 7.96 2.34 10.29
N ALA A 10 8.11 3.52 9.68
CA ALA A 10 7.02 4.48 9.54
C ALA A 10 5.86 3.93 8.68
N ALA A 11 6.17 3.23 7.59
CA ALA A 11 5.17 2.56 6.77
C ALA A 11 4.43 1.47 7.56
N GLY A 12 5.15 0.66 8.35
CA GLY A 12 4.58 -0.38 9.20
C GLY A 12 3.63 0.18 10.26
N ILE A 13 4.10 1.14 11.07
CA ILE A 13 3.30 1.75 12.14
C ILE A 13 2.06 2.42 11.56
N SER A 14 2.20 3.23 10.51
CA SER A 14 1.06 3.92 9.92
C SER A 14 0.07 2.97 9.22
N SER A 15 0.53 1.82 8.72
CA SER A 15 -0.36 0.79 8.17
C SER A 15 -1.17 0.10 9.25
N ILE A 16 -0.55 -0.22 10.40
CA ILE A 16 -1.25 -0.79 11.57
C ILE A 16 -2.32 0.18 12.05
N VAL A 17 -1.99 1.47 12.21
CA VAL A 17 -2.96 2.50 12.62
C VAL A 17 -4.15 2.57 11.66
N MET A 18 -3.91 2.53 10.35
CA MET A 18 -4.98 2.55 9.35
C MET A 18 -5.85 1.28 9.37
N ILE A 19 -5.25 0.10 9.56
CA ILE A 19 -6.01 -1.16 9.68
C ILE A 19 -6.90 -1.12 10.92
N LEU A 20 -6.38 -0.61 12.04
CA LEU A 20 -7.17 -0.44 13.27
C LEU A 20 -8.31 0.57 13.08
N TYR A 21 -8.08 1.66 12.33
CA TYR A 21 -9.11 2.63 11.96
C TYR A 21 -10.22 2.01 11.10
N ALA A 22 -9.87 1.12 10.17
CA ALA A 22 -10.83 0.48 9.26
C ALA A 22 -11.67 -0.64 9.92
N ARG A 23 -11.27 -1.14 11.10
CA ARG A 23 -11.77 -2.39 11.70
C ARG A 23 -13.28 -2.43 11.99
N LYS A 24 -13.97 -1.28 11.98
CA LYS A 24 -15.39 -1.15 12.36
C LYS A 24 -16.27 -0.53 11.27
N ASP A 25 -15.77 -0.35 10.06
CA ASP A 25 -16.29 0.70 9.18
C ASP A 25 -16.63 0.27 7.73
N ASN A 26 -17.42 1.14 7.08
CA ASN A 26 -17.91 1.11 5.70
C ASN A 26 -16.89 0.53 4.68
N SER A 27 -17.35 -0.31 3.74
CA SER A 27 -16.55 -0.93 2.67
C SER A 27 -15.69 0.07 1.89
N TRP A 28 -16.14 1.32 1.74
CA TRP A 28 -15.36 2.40 1.14
C TRP A 28 -14.11 2.78 1.96
N LYS A 29 -14.20 2.81 3.29
CA LYS A 29 -13.04 3.05 4.15
C LYS A 29 -12.05 1.90 4.08
N LEU A 30 -12.54 0.67 4.03
CA LEU A 30 -11.70 -0.52 3.91
C LEU A 30 -10.91 -0.51 2.59
N LEU A 31 -11.55 -0.09 1.50
CA LEU A 31 -10.90 0.08 0.20
C LEU A 31 -9.79 1.15 0.22
N ILE A 32 -10.06 2.31 0.84
CA ILE A 32 -9.07 3.38 0.99
C ILE A 32 -7.87 2.89 1.83
N VAL A 33 -8.14 2.16 2.91
CA VAL A 33 -7.10 1.63 3.79
C VAL A 33 -6.25 0.60 3.06
N TYR A 34 -6.86 -0.33 2.32
CA TYR A 34 -6.14 -1.26 1.45
C TYR A 34 -5.21 -0.50 0.51
N SER A 35 -5.75 0.46 -0.25
CA SER A 35 -4.96 1.14 -1.28
C SER A 35 -3.79 1.95 -0.70
N SER A 36 -4.01 2.58 0.46
CA SER A 36 -2.96 3.32 1.17
C SER A 36 -1.86 2.40 1.70
N VAL A 37 -2.22 1.25 2.30
CA VAL A 37 -1.24 0.27 2.80
C VAL A 37 -0.37 -0.27 1.66
N VAL A 38 -0.96 -0.65 0.53
CA VAL A 38 -0.20 -1.17 -0.62
C VAL A 38 0.73 -0.10 -1.20
N THR A 39 0.29 1.15 -1.25
CA THR A 39 1.13 2.28 -1.69
C THR A 39 2.32 2.48 -0.75
N LYS A 40 2.11 2.43 0.57
CA LYS A 40 3.19 2.57 1.54
C LYS A 40 4.21 1.45 1.44
N ILE A 41 3.76 0.21 1.28
CA ILE A 41 4.65 -0.94 1.05
C ILE A 41 5.48 -0.72 -0.22
N SER A 42 4.87 -0.25 -1.30
CA SER A 42 5.57 0.07 -2.55
C SER A 42 6.64 1.15 -2.34
N ILE A 43 6.33 2.21 -1.57
CA ILE A 43 7.29 3.25 -1.20
C ILE A 43 8.44 2.66 -0.36
N SER A 44 8.16 1.82 0.63
CA SER A 44 9.19 1.13 1.41
C SER A 44 10.13 0.29 0.54
N LEU A 45 9.58 -0.40 -0.46
CA LEU A 45 10.38 -1.16 -1.43
C LEU A 45 11.29 -0.25 -2.27
N ILE A 46 10.86 0.96 -2.63
CA ILE A 46 11.71 1.96 -3.31
C ILE A 46 12.91 2.33 -2.42
N PHE A 47 12.67 2.60 -1.14
CA PHE A 47 13.75 2.92 -0.20
C PHE A 47 14.69 1.74 0.04
N LEU A 48 14.18 0.52 0.11
CA LEU A 48 14.99 -0.69 0.20
C LEU A 48 15.82 -0.91 -1.07
N LYS A 49 15.23 -0.70 -2.25
CA LYS A 49 15.97 -0.71 -3.52
C LYS A 49 17.10 0.30 -3.52
N ALA A 50 16.84 1.53 -3.08
CA ALA A 50 17.88 2.56 -3.02
C ALA A 50 19.00 2.21 -2.02
N ALA A 51 18.70 1.45 -0.96
CA ALA A 51 19.68 1.07 0.05
C ALA A 51 20.50 -0.18 -0.29
N PHE A 52 19.91 -1.15 -1.00
CA PHE A 52 20.52 -2.47 -1.25
C PHE A 52 20.79 -2.76 -2.73
N ASP A 53 20.38 -1.87 -3.63
CA ASP A 53 20.49 -1.98 -5.10
C ASP A 53 19.98 -3.31 -5.71
N ILE A 54 18.95 -3.88 -5.09
CA ILE A 54 18.35 -5.14 -5.54
C ILE A 54 17.43 -4.86 -6.75
N ARG A 55 17.80 -5.36 -7.92
CA ARG A 55 17.08 -5.14 -9.19
C ARG A 55 15.63 -5.65 -9.19
N PHE A 56 15.39 -6.80 -8.57
CA PHE A 56 14.07 -7.43 -8.47
C PHE A 56 13.01 -6.53 -7.81
N PHE A 57 13.39 -5.58 -6.94
CA PHE A 57 12.41 -4.70 -6.30
C PHE A 57 11.66 -3.81 -7.30
N VAL A 58 12.27 -3.44 -8.43
CA VAL A 58 11.60 -2.62 -9.44
C VAL A 58 10.40 -3.36 -10.04
N GLU A 59 10.59 -4.63 -10.37
CA GLU A 59 9.53 -5.50 -10.90
C GLU A 59 8.40 -5.66 -9.86
N LEU A 60 8.76 -5.91 -8.60
CA LEU A 60 7.80 -6.06 -7.51
C LEU A 60 6.99 -4.77 -7.26
N ILE A 61 7.64 -3.60 -7.29
CA ILE A 61 6.97 -2.31 -7.13
C ILE A 61 5.95 -2.09 -8.25
N ILE A 62 6.31 -2.38 -9.50
CA ILE A 62 5.40 -2.22 -10.64
C ILE A 62 4.19 -3.14 -10.48
N ILE A 63 4.40 -4.40 -10.11
CA ILE A 63 3.30 -5.35 -9.86
C ILE A 63 2.37 -4.82 -8.77
N PHE A 64 2.91 -4.34 -7.65
CA PHE A 64 2.10 -3.80 -6.56
C PHE A 64 1.31 -2.56 -6.97
N LEU A 65 1.91 -1.66 -7.76
CA LEU A 65 1.22 -0.48 -8.26
C LEU A 65 0.08 -0.83 -9.22
N LEU A 66 0.30 -1.79 -10.14
CA LEU A 66 -0.73 -2.26 -11.06
C LEU A 66 -1.88 -2.96 -10.34
N LEU A 67 -1.56 -3.87 -9.42
CA LEU A 67 -2.56 -4.57 -8.61
C LEU A 67 -3.33 -3.60 -7.72
N ASN A 68 -2.65 -2.62 -7.12
CA ASN A 68 -3.29 -1.61 -6.30
C ASN A 68 -4.24 -0.74 -7.12
N GLY A 69 -3.75 -0.15 -8.21
CA GLY A 69 -4.56 0.72 -9.06
C GLY A 69 -5.75 -0.02 -9.67
N GLY A 70 -5.47 -1.12 -10.38
CA GLY A 70 -6.52 -1.93 -11.02
C GLY A 70 -7.52 -2.51 -10.02
N GLY A 71 -7.03 -3.14 -8.96
CA GLY A 71 -7.87 -3.71 -7.90
C GLY A 71 -8.73 -2.66 -7.21
N THR A 72 -8.16 -1.46 -6.94
CA THR A 72 -8.91 -0.37 -6.30
C THR A 72 -10.00 0.18 -7.22
N ILE A 73 -9.73 0.35 -8.51
CA ILE A 73 -10.72 0.83 -9.49
C ILE A 73 -11.87 -0.17 -9.61
N ILE A 74 -11.56 -1.46 -9.76
CA ILE A 74 -12.57 -2.52 -9.89
C ILE A 74 -13.44 -2.58 -8.63
N ALA A 75 -12.82 -2.57 -7.44
CA ALA A 75 -13.55 -2.59 -6.19
C ALA A 75 -14.42 -1.33 -6.01
N ALA A 76 -13.91 -0.14 -6.36
CA ALA A 76 -14.68 1.10 -6.30
C ALA A 76 -15.89 1.09 -7.25
N TYR A 77 -15.72 0.51 -8.46
CA TYR A 77 -16.82 0.35 -9.41
C TYR A 77 -17.94 -0.48 -8.81
N PHE A 78 -17.64 -1.65 -8.25
CA PHE A 78 -18.66 -2.50 -7.63
C PHE A 78 -19.28 -1.85 -6.39
N LEU A 79 -18.49 -1.23 -5.51
CA LEU A 79 -19.02 -0.51 -4.35
C LEU A 79 -19.89 0.71 -4.70
N GLY A 80 -19.71 1.28 -5.90
CA GLY A 80 -20.51 2.37 -6.43
C GLY A 80 -21.76 1.88 -7.18
N ALA A 81 -21.69 0.73 -7.83
CA ALA A 81 -22.80 0.10 -8.53
C ALA A 81 -23.80 -0.59 -7.59
N ASP A 82 -23.35 -0.99 -6.40
CA ASP A 82 -24.17 -1.63 -5.34
C ASP A 82 -24.95 -0.60 -4.47
N ARG A 83 -25.04 0.66 -4.93
CA ARG A 83 -25.80 1.76 -4.31
C ARG A 83 -26.91 2.24 -5.23
#